data_AF-A0A1G9BGM8-F1
#
_entry.id   AF-A0A1G9BGM8-F1
#
_cell.length_a   1.000
_cell.length_b   1.000
_cell.length_c   1.000
_cell.angle_alpha   90.00
_cell.angle_beta   90.00
_cell.angle_gamma   90.00
#
_symmetry.space_group_name_H-M   'P 1'
#
loop_
_entity.id
_entity.type
_entity.pdbx_description
1 polymer ?
#
loop_
_entity_poly.entity_id
_entity_poly.type
_entity_poly.pdbx_seq_one_letter_code
_entity_poly.pdbx_strand_id
1 'polypeptide(L)'
;MHFWVRMLGFDTFPFWRFGRTAPISSAVNDLGQYKERLAAGNPDQQPMFTSFYTDGVIWPNGTKEPVDIVIFATGYRPQLPYLQLHV
;
A
#
# COMPACT_ATOMS: atom_id res chain seq x y z
N MET A 1 15.50 1.91 -4.15
CA MET A 1 15.93 2.13 -2.75
C MET A 1 16.77 0.98 -2.16
N HIS A 2 16.64 -0.28 -2.60
CA HIS A 2 17.42 -1.41 -2.01
C HIS A 2 18.95 -1.30 -2.15
N PHE A 3 19.46 -0.76 -3.27
CA PHE A 3 20.90 -0.67 -3.53
C PHE A 3 21.64 0.18 -2.46
N TRP A 4 21.10 1.36 -2.15
CA TRP A 4 21.72 2.30 -1.20
C TRP A 4 21.60 1.85 0.26
N VAL A 5 20.51 1.15 0.64
CA VAL A 5 20.35 0.57 1.98
C VAL A 5 21.41 -0.51 2.26
N ARG A 6 21.71 -1.34 1.24
CA ARG A 6 22.78 -2.35 1.32
C ARG A 6 24.18 -1.73 1.33
N MET A 7 24.40 -0.71 0.50
CA MET A 7 25.71 -0.03 0.40
C MET A 7 26.07 0.77 1.65
N LEU A 8 25.10 1.32 2.37
CA LEU A 8 25.31 2.06 3.62
C LEU A 8 25.43 1.15 4.87
N GLY A 9 25.31 -0.17 4.73
CA GLY A 9 25.48 -1.12 5.85
C GLY A 9 24.37 -1.09 6.90
N PHE A 10 23.22 -0.46 6.60
CA PHE A 10 22.08 -0.40 7.51
C PHE A 10 21.45 -1.78 7.80
N ASP A 11 21.59 -2.75 6.89
CA ASP A 11 21.13 -4.14 7.08
C ASP A 11 21.95 -4.92 8.13
N THR A 12 23.19 -4.50 8.41
CA THR A 12 24.12 -5.23 9.31
C THR A 12 24.32 -4.51 10.65
N PHE A 13 23.73 -3.33 10.82
CA PHE A 13 23.91 -2.54 12.03
C PHE A 13 23.21 -3.21 13.22
N PRO A 14 23.90 -3.43 14.36
CA PRO A 14 23.37 -4.23 15.45
C PRO A 14 22.44 -3.40 16.35
N PHE A 15 21.30 -2.95 15.82
CA PHE A 15 20.31 -2.13 16.53
C PHE A 15 19.89 -2.73 17.89
N TRP A 16 19.87 -4.07 17.97
CA TRP A 16 19.58 -4.83 19.20
C TRP A 16 20.55 -4.52 20.36
N ARG A 17 21.83 -4.21 20.08
CA ARG A 17 22.84 -3.89 21.11
C ARG A 17 22.58 -2.54 21.79
N PHE A 18 21.78 -1.69 21.17
CA PHE A 18 21.43 -0.37 21.68
C PHE A 18 19.95 -0.27 22.07
N GLY A 19 19.25 -1.40 22.18
CA GLY A 19 17.83 -1.46 22.54
C GLY A 19 16.91 -0.78 21.52
N ARG A 20 17.36 -0.62 20.25
CA ARG A 20 16.55 -0.01 19.19
C ARG A 20 16.07 -1.07 18.20
N THR A 21 14.87 -0.89 17.69
CA THR A 21 14.32 -1.69 16.60
C THR A 21 14.85 -1.16 15.26
N ALA A 22 15.18 -2.06 14.34
CA ALA A 22 15.59 -1.66 13.00
C ALA A 22 14.49 -0.83 12.32
N PRO A 23 14.84 0.25 11.60
CA PRO A 23 13.85 1.06 10.90
C PRO A 23 13.16 0.21 9.82
N ILE A 24 11.86 -0.01 9.98
CA ILE A 24 11.03 -0.68 8.98
C ILE A 24 10.85 0.32 7.84
N SER A 25 11.51 0.09 6.70
CA SER A 25 11.23 0.89 5.51
C SER A 25 9.78 0.61 5.09
N SER A 26 8.93 1.63 5.06
CA SER A 26 7.64 1.49 4.39
C SER A 26 7.91 1.12 2.94
N ALA A 27 7.31 0.03 2.45
CA ALA A 27 7.44 -0.38 1.05
C ALA A 27 6.87 0.66 0.05
N VAL A 28 6.18 1.68 0.59
CA VAL A 28 5.68 2.85 -0.12
C VAL A 28 6.60 4.03 0.17
N ASN A 29 7.08 4.68 -0.90
CA ASN A 29 7.77 5.97 -0.79
C ASN A 29 6.73 7.04 -0.42
N ASP A 30 6.74 7.46 0.84
CA ASP A 30 5.95 8.60 1.30
C ASP A 30 6.85 9.83 1.45
N LEU A 31 6.45 10.95 0.87
CA LEU A 31 7.12 12.25 1.05
C LEU A 31 6.72 12.92 2.38
N GLY A 32 6.00 12.21 3.25
CA GLY A 32 5.50 12.64 4.57
C GLY A 32 4.06 13.15 4.50
N GLN A 33 3.68 13.76 3.38
CA GLN A 33 2.39 14.44 3.22
C GLN A 33 1.21 13.47 3.09
N TYR A 34 1.41 12.22 2.65
CA TYR A 34 0.31 11.27 2.49
C TYR A 34 -0.16 10.74 3.84
N LYS A 35 0.77 10.38 4.73
CA LYS A 35 0.44 9.93 6.09
C LYS A 35 -0.35 10.98 6.88
N GLU A 36 0.03 12.26 6.79
CA GLU A 36 -0.69 13.36 7.46
C GLU A 36 -2.11 13.50 6.93
N ARG A 37 -2.29 13.42 5.60
CA ARG A 37 -3.60 13.47 4.95
C ARG A 37 -4.51 12.31 5.35
N LEU A 38 -3.96 11.11 5.40
CA LEU A 38 -4.68 9.93 5.89
C LEU A 38 -5.09 10.06 7.36
N ALA A 39 -4.22 10.60 8.21
CA ALA A 39 -4.51 10.85 9.62
C ALA A 39 -5.59 11.93 9.81
N ALA A 40 -5.67 12.90 8.89
CA ALA A 40 -6.72 13.91 8.85
C ALA A 40 -8.06 13.40 8.28
N GLY A 41 -8.14 12.12 7.89
CA GLY A 41 -9.34 11.54 7.28
C GLY A 41 -9.65 12.07 5.88
N ASN A 42 -8.63 12.52 5.14
CA ASN A 42 -8.79 13.00 3.76
C ASN A 42 -7.71 12.38 2.84
N PRO A 43 -8.06 11.34 2.06
CA PRO A 43 -9.42 10.89 1.74
C PRO A 43 -10.12 10.16 2.91
N ASP A 44 -11.46 10.14 2.85
CA ASP A 44 -12.27 9.34 3.76
C ASP A 44 -11.97 7.85 3.54
N GLN A 45 -11.39 7.21 4.55
CA GLN A 45 -10.94 5.83 4.45
C GLN A 45 -12.03 4.89 4.90
N GLN A 46 -12.48 4.05 3.98
CA GLN A 46 -13.49 3.03 4.25
C GLN A 46 -13.07 1.67 3.67
N PRO A 47 -13.65 0.56 4.14
CA PRO A 47 -13.52 -0.74 3.48
C PRO A 47 -13.97 -0.68 2.02
N MET A 48 -13.45 -1.58 1.19
CA MET A 48 -13.80 -1.64 -0.24
C MET A 48 -15.32 -1.78 -0.43
N PHE A 49 -15.88 -1.04 -1.38
CA PHE A 49 -17.26 -1.23 -1.82
C PHE A 49 -17.47 -2.64 -2.38
N THR A 50 -18.72 -3.11 -2.36
CA THR A 50 -19.07 -4.50 -2.72
C THR A 50 -19.57 -4.65 -4.16
N SER A 51 -20.18 -3.60 -4.71
CA SER A 51 -20.71 -3.60 -6.07
C SER A 51 -20.88 -2.19 -6.61
N PHE A 52 -21.03 -2.10 -7.92
CA PHE A 52 -21.45 -0.88 -8.60
C PHE A 52 -22.97 -0.87 -8.80
N TYR A 53 -23.54 0.32 -8.88
CA TYR A 53 -24.85 0.57 -9.48
C TYR A 53 -24.69 1.62 -10.58
N THR A 54 -25.79 1.98 -11.27
CA THR A 54 -25.77 2.86 -12.45
C THR A 54 -24.92 4.11 -12.29
N ASP A 55 -25.00 4.76 -11.11
CA ASP A 55 -24.39 6.08 -10.88
C ASP A 55 -23.36 6.06 -9.73
N GLY A 56 -22.93 4.89 -9.27
CA GLY A 56 -21.96 4.83 -8.17
C GLY A 56 -21.69 3.44 -7.58
N VAL A 57 -21.43 3.39 -6.27
CA VAL A 57 -21.02 2.18 -5.55
C VAL A 57 -21.93 1.84 -4.36
N ILE A 58 -21.90 0.58 -3.94
CA ILE A 58 -22.63 0.05 -2.77
C ILE A 58 -21.63 -0.42 -1.73
N TRP A 59 -21.65 0.20 -0.56
CA TRP A 59 -20.78 -0.12 0.58
C TRP A 59 -21.20 -1.41 1.29
N PRO A 60 -20.32 -2.02 2.13
CA PRO A 60 -20.64 -3.26 2.83
C PRO A 60 -21.88 -3.21 3.73
N ASN A 61 -22.26 -2.03 4.21
CA ASN A 61 -23.48 -1.82 5.00
C ASN A 61 -24.76 -1.66 4.14
N GLY A 62 -24.64 -1.74 2.81
CA GLY A 62 -25.73 -1.55 1.85
C GLY A 62 -25.99 -0.10 1.44
N THR A 63 -25.26 0.88 2.00
CA THR A 63 -25.37 2.29 1.62
C THR A 63 -24.93 2.48 0.17
N LYS A 64 -25.74 3.21 -0.60
CA LYS A 64 -25.40 3.63 -1.97
C LYS A 64 -24.79 5.01 -1.95
N GLU A 65 -23.67 5.17 -2.65
CA GLU A 65 -22.99 6.45 -2.80
C GLU A 65 -22.74 6.75 -4.28
N PRO A 66 -23.25 7.87 -4.82
CA PRO A 66 -22.94 8.33 -6.17
C PRO A 66 -21.46 8.69 -6.27
N VAL A 67 -20.78 8.19 -7.29
CA VAL A 67 -19.37 8.54 -7.56
C VAL A 67 -19.16 8.80 -9.04
N ASP A 68 -18.49 9.91 -9.35
CA ASP A 68 -18.21 10.28 -10.75
C ASP A 68 -17.01 9.51 -11.33
N ILE A 69 -16.04 9.17 -10.48
CA ILE A 69 -14.75 8.60 -10.91
C ILE A 69 -14.35 7.47 -9.95
N VAL A 70 -13.98 6.33 -10.52
CA VAL A 70 -13.34 5.24 -9.79
C VAL A 70 -11.96 4.94 -10.38
N ILE A 71 -10.95 4.94 -9.51
CA ILE A 71 -9.55 4.65 -9.87
C ILE A 71 -9.19 3.27 -9.32
N PHE A 72 -8.96 2.29 -10.20
CA PHE A 72 -8.52 0.95 -9.81
C PHE A 72 -7.02 0.92 -9.51
N ALA A 73 -6.66 1.24 -8.27
CA ALA A 73 -5.30 1.15 -7.75
C ALA A 73 -5.00 -0.24 -7.11
N THR A 74 -5.54 -1.32 -7.68
CA THR A 74 -5.45 -2.70 -7.13
C THR A 74 -4.15 -3.43 -7.47
N GLY A 75 -3.21 -2.75 -8.13
CA GLY A 75 -1.96 -3.32 -8.61
C GLY A 75 -2.13 -4.17 -9.87
N TYR A 76 -1.13 -5.00 -10.15
CA TYR A 76 -1.08 -5.85 -11.33
C TYR A 76 -0.90 -7.31 -10.92
N ARG A 77 -1.46 -8.24 -11.70
CA ARG A 77 -1.17 -9.67 -11.53
C ARG A 77 0.18 -9.98 -12.17
N PRO A 78 1.15 -10.56 -11.43
CA PRO A 78 2.40 -10.99 -12.03
C PRO A 78 2.16 -12.06 -13.10
N GLN A 79 2.69 -11.84 -14.30
CA GLN A 79 2.63 -12.80 -15.41
C GLN A 79 4.06 -13.29 -15.67
N LEU A 80 4.45 -14.40 -15.03
CA LEU A 80 5.81 -14.96 -15.09
C LEU A 80 5.82 -16.35 -15.74
N PRO A 81 5.31 -16.51 -16.98
CA PRO A 81 5.16 -17.81 -17.63
C PRO A 81 6.51 -18.51 -17.88
N TYR A 82 7.60 -17.77 -17.91
CA TYR A 82 8.95 -18.27 -18.12
C TYR A 82 9.61 -18.83 -16.85
N LEU A 83 8.96 -18.70 -15.69
CA LEU A 83 9.43 -19.28 -14.41
C LEU A 83 8.73 -20.60 -14.08
N GLN A 84 8.22 -21.32 -15.09
CA GLN A 84 7.73 -22.67 -14.87
C GLN A 84 8.86 -23.54 -14.34
N LEU A 85 8.79 -23.86 -13.05
CA LEU A 85 9.59 -24.89 -12.40
C LEU A 85 9.36 -26.18 -13.19
N HIS A 86 10.35 -26.59 -13.96
CA HIS A 86 10.43 -27.94 -14.47
C HIS A 86 10.71 -28.81 -13.23
N VAL A 87 9.68 -29.49 -12.74
CA VAL A 87 9.80 -30.56 -11.75
C VAL A 87 9.91 -31.88 -12.50
#